data_AF-X1S2X8-F1
#
_entry.id   AF-X1S2X8-F1
#
_cell.length_a   1.000
_cell.length_b   1.000
_cell.length_c   1.000
_cell.angle_alpha   90.00
_cell.angle_beta   90.00
_cell.angle_gamma   90.00
#
_symmetry.space_group_name_H-M   'P 1'
#
loop_
_entity.id
_entity.type
_entity.pdbx_description
1 polymer ?
#
loop_
_entity_poly.entity_id
_entity_poly.type
_entity_poly.pdbx_seq_one_letter_code
_entity_poly.pdbx_strand_id
1 'polypeptide(L)' 'MPEKERRISPAVVIAGGLGLGLVATLAIFALAAAAPPEGYPCPYCPATFDTYEELVAHVQSEHPGERIPIHIIWQ' A
#
# COMPACT_ATOMS: atom_id res chain seq x y z
N MET A 1 -31.70 -3.57 43.35
CA MET A 1 -32.12 -3.95 41.99
C MET A 1 -31.09 -4.96 41.49
N PRO A 2 -31.47 -6.21 41.18
CA PRO A 2 -30.50 -7.22 40.76
C PRO A 2 -29.97 -6.89 39.36
N GLU A 3 -28.65 -6.71 39.27
CA GLU A 3 -27.89 -6.52 38.04
C GLU A 3 -28.18 -7.68 37.07
N LYS A 4 -28.78 -7.38 35.91
CA LYS A 4 -29.05 -8.38 34.87
C LYS A 4 -27.72 -8.74 34.21
N GLU A 5 -27.08 -9.81 34.67
CA GLU A 5 -25.91 -10.39 34.03
C GLU A 5 -26.19 -10.64 32.54
N ARG A 6 -25.67 -9.76 31.68
CA ARG A 6 -25.74 -9.90 30.22
C ARG A 6 -24.82 -11.04 29.81
N ARG A 7 -25.38 -12.25 29.76
CA ARG A 7 -24.73 -13.41 29.13
C ARG A 7 -24.59 -13.14 27.64
N ILE A 8 -23.39 -12.79 27.20
CA ILE A 8 -23.06 -12.67 25.78
C ILE A 8 -23.16 -14.07 25.18
N SER A 9 -23.97 -14.21 24.13
CA SER A 9 -24.10 -15.49 23.44
C SER A 9 -22.75 -15.90 22.86
N PRO A 10 -22.33 -17.18 22.99
CA PRO A 10 -21.12 -17.69 22.36
C PRO A 10 -21.06 -17.39 20.85
N ALA A 11 -22.22 -17.37 20.19
CA ALA A 11 -22.32 -17.04 18.77
C ALA A 11 -21.86 -15.61 18.44
N VAL A 12 -22.10 -14.64 19.34
CA VAL A 12 -21.67 -13.24 19.17
C VAL A 12 -20.15 -13.15 19.30
N VAL A 13 -19.54 -13.91 20.20
CA VAL A 13 -18.09 -13.96 20.36
C VAL A 13 -17.44 -14.58 19.13
N ILE A 14 -18.00 -15.68 18.61
CA ILE A 14 -17.48 -16.37 17.41
C ILE A 14 -17.62 -15.47 16.18
N ALA A 15 -18.81 -14.91 15.93
CA ALA A 15 -19.05 -14.04 14.78
C ALA A 15 -18.22 -12.74 14.86
N GLY A 16 -18.14 -12.13 16.06
CA GLY A 16 -17.34 -10.95 16.29
C GLY A 16 -15.84 -11.23 16.11
N GLY A 17 -15.33 -12.35 16.64
CA GLY A 17 -13.94 -12.76 16.49
C GLY A 17 -13.55 -13.06 15.04
N LEU A 18 -14.40 -13.79 14.30
CA LEU A 18 -14.17 -14.07 12.87
C LEU A 18 -14.22 -12.79 12.04
N GLY A 19 -15.19 -11.90 12.31
CA GLY A 19 -15.32 -10.62 11.61
C GLY A 19 -14.14 -9.68 11.88
N LEU A 20 -13.77 -9.48 13.15
CA LEU A 20 -12.62 -8.66 13.52
C LEU A 20 -11.31 -9.25 13.01
N GLY A 21 -11.17 -10.58 13.06
CA GLY A 21 -10.02 -11.29 12.51
C GLY A 21 -9.86 -11.06 11.01
N LEU A 22 -10.94 -11.21 10.23
CA LEU A 22 -10.92 -10.97 8.80
C LEU A 22 -10.61 -9.50 8.45
N VAL A 23 -11.18 -8.55 9.19
CA VAL A 23 -10.89 -7.12 8.98
C VAL A 23 -9.42 -6.83 9.28
N ALA A 24 -8.87 -7.38 10.36
CA ALA A 24 -7.47 -7.21 10.73
C ALA A 24 -6.53 -7.82 9.68
N THR A 25 -6.82 -9.01 9.16
CA THR A 25 -5.98 -9.64 8.12
C THR A 25 -6.01 -8.86 6.81
N LEU A 26 -7.18 -8.38 6.38
CA LEU A 26 -7.30 -7.52 5.20
C LEU A 26 -6.56 -6.19 5.38
N ALA A 27 -6.63 -5.58 6.56
CA ALA A 27 -5.91 -4.34 6.86
C ALA A 27 -4.38 -4.54 6.80
N ILE A 28 -3.86 -5.62 7.38
CA ILE A 28 -2.42 -5.95 7.32
C ILE A 28 -1.96 -6.12 5.86
N PHE A 29 -2.74 -6.85 5.05
CA PHE A 29 -2.40 -7.06 3.63
C PHE A 29 -2.40 -5.74 2.84
N ALA A 30 -3.41 -4.89 3.06
CA ALA A 30 -3.50 -3.58 2.40
C ALA A 30 -2.32 -2.66 2.76
N LEU A 31 -1.90 -2.65 4.03
CA LEU A 31 -0.73 -1.88 4.46
C LEU A 31 0.56 -2.38 3.78
N ALA A 32 0.76 -3.70 3.66
CA ALA A 32 1.92 -4.26 3.00
C ALA A 32 2.00 -3.88 1.50
N ALA A 33 0.86 -3.80 0.82
CA ALA A 33 0.80 -3.38 -0.58
C ALA A 33 1.10 -1.88 -0.80
N ALA A 34 0.99 -1.06 0.24
CA ALA A 34 1.23 0.38 0.17
C ALA A 34 2.69 0.79 0.41
N ALA A 35 3.63 -0.16 0.51
CA ALA A 35 5.04 0.15 0.62
C ALA A 35 5.49 1.01 -0.59
N PRO A 36 6.25 2.09 -0.36
CA PRO A 36 6.77 2.90 -1.45
C PRO A 36 7.63 2.03 -2.38
N PRO A 37 7.59 2.27 -3.70
CA PRO A 37 8.40 1.51 -4.63
C PRO A 37 9.88 1.69 -4.27
N GLU A 38 10.58 0.59 -4.00
CA GLU A 38 12.04 0.59 -3.92
C GLU A 38 12.56 0.79 -5.35
N GLY A 39 13.11 1.97 -5.63
CA GLY A 39 13.70 2.30 -6.93
C GLY A 39 13.14 3.57 -7.58
N TYR A 40 13.40 3.69 -8.88
CA TYR A 40 13.08 4.84 -9.73
C TYR A 40 12.01 4.43 -10.76
N PRO A 41 10.72 4.59 -10.45
CA PRO A 41 9.65 4.26 -11.38
C PRO A 41 9.57 5.27 -12.53
N CYS A 42 9.30 4.78 -13.73
CA CYS A 42 9.00 5.62 -14.87
C CYS A 42 7.57 6.20 -14.75
N PRO A 43 7.35 7.50 -14.96
CA PRO A 43 6.02 8.10 -14.89
C PRO A 43 5.16 7.85 -16.13
N TYR A 44 5.73 7.29 -17.21
CA TYR A 44 5.05 7.06 -18.49
C TYR A 44 4.72 5.60 -18.75
N CYS A 45 5.31 4.67 -17.99
CA CYS A 45 5.15 3.24 -18.19
C CYS A 45 5.36 2.49 -16.86
N PRO A 46 4.99 1.20 -16.76
CA PRO A 46 5.11 0.42 -15.52
C PRO A 46 6.54 -0.06 -15.21
N ALA A 47 7.58 0.50 -15.84
CA ALA A 47 8.96 0.12 -15.59
C ALA A 47 9.51 0.79 -14.31
N THR A 48 10.30 0.04 -13.55
CA THR A 48 11.00 0.51 -12.35
C THR A 48 12.47 0.12 -12.45
N PHE A 49 13.36 1.05 -12.10
CA PHE A 49 14.81 0.88 -12.21
C PHE A 49 15.48 0.99 -10.84
N ASP A 50 16.66 0.38 -10.68
CA ASP A 50 17.41 0.41 -9.43
C ASP A 50 18.17 1.75 -9.26
N THR A 51 18.54 2.38 -10.38
CA THR A 51 19.28 3.65 -10.40
C THR A 51 18.60 4.75 -11.22
N TYR A 52 18.90 6.00 -10.87
CA TYR A 52 18.40 7.17 -11.61
C TYR A 52 18.92 7.22 -13.06
N GLU A 53 20.16 6.78 -13.29
CA GLU A 53 20.81 6.78 -14.61
C GLU A 53 20.10 5.84 -15.59
N GLU A 54 19.68 4.66 -15.11
CA GLU A 54 18.88 3.71 -15.88
C GLU A 54 17.51 4.28 -16.24
N LEU A 55 16.84 4.94 -15.29
CA LEU A 55 15.57 5.63 -15.57
C LEU A 55 15.75 6.72 -16.64
N VAL A 56 16.82 7.51 -16.56
CA VAL A 56 17.13 8.56 -17.55
C VAL A 56 17.36 7.95 -18.93
N ALA A 57 18.18 6.90 -19.01
CA ALA A 57 18.44 6.21 -20.28
C ALA A 57 17.16 5.63 -20.89
N HIS A 58 16.32 5.01 -20.06
CA HIS A 58 15.02 4.47 -20.47
C HIS A 58 14.08 5.55 -21.01
N VAL A 59 13.91 6.68 -20.30
CA VAL A 59 13.05 7.76 -20.77
C VAL A 59 13.59 8.37 -22.07
N GLN A 60 14.92 8.50 -22.20
CA GLN A 60 15.54 8.99 -23.43
C GLN A 60 15.32 8.06 -24.63
N SER A 61 15.31 6.73 -24.43
CA SER A 61 15.15 5.77 -25.53
C SER A 61 13.68 5.46 -25.85
N GLU A 62 12.86 5.20 -24.83
CA GLU A 62 11.48 4.74 -24.97
C GLU A 62 10.44 5.88 -24.97
N HIS A 63 10.79 7.03 -24.39
CA HIS A 63 9.91 8.20 -24.26
C HIS A 63 10.57 9.47 -24.83
N PRO A 64 10.97 9.47 -26.11
CA PRO A 64 11.70 10.58 -26.71
C PRO A 64 10.88 11.88 -26.66
N GLY A 65 11.46 12.93 -26.07
CA GLY A 65 10.86 14.27 -25.95
C GLY A 65 10.17 14.55 -24.62
N GLU A 66 10.03 13.53 -23.78
CA GLU A 66 9.40 13.64 -22.48
C GLU A 66 10.47 13.80 -21.37
N ARG A 67 10.20 14.62 -20.35
CA ARG A 67 11.19 14.94 -19.29
C ARG A 67 10.75 14.36 -17.95
N ILE A 68 11.66 13.65 -17.28
CA ILE A 68 11.44 13.15 -15.91
C ILE A 68 11.14 14.34 -14.98
N PRO A 69 9.97 14.38 -14.33
CA PRO A 69 9.65 15.40 -13.35
C PRO A 69 10.48 15.14 -12.09
N ILE A 70 11.55 15.92 -11.92
CA ILE A 70 12.33 15.94 -10.68
C ILE A 70 11.48 16.61 -9.59
N HIS A 71 11.06 15.84 -8.58
CA HIS A 71 10.48 16.41 -7.37
C HIS A 71 11.61 16.99 -6.51
N ILE A 72 12.04 18.22 -6.84
CA ILE A 72 12.98 18.97 -6.02
C ILE A 72 12.24 19.37 -4.73
N ILE A 73 12.41 18.55 -3.69
CA ILE A 73 12.05 18.96 -2.32
C ILE A 73 13.09 19.99 -1.88
N TRP A 74 12.75 21.27 -2.05
CA TRP A 74 13.47 22.36 -1.41
C TRP A 74 13.26 22.23 0.10
N GLN A 75 14.28 21.76 0.82
CA GLN A 75 14.39 21.97 2.27
C GLN A 75 15.01 23.34 2.53
#